data_AF-A0A2P4QUV5-F1
#
_entry.id   AF-A0A2P4QUV5-F1
#
_cell.length_a   1.000
_cell.length_b   1.000
_cell.length_c   1.000
_cell.angle_alpha   90.00
_cell.angle_beta   90.00
_cell.angle_gamma   90.00
#
_symmetry.space_group_name_H-M   'P 1'
#
loop_
_entity.id
_entity.type
_entity.pdbx_description
1 polymer ?
#
loop_
_entity_poly.entity_id
_entity_poly.type
_entity_poly.pdbx_seq_one_letter_code
_entity_poly.pdbx_strand_id
1 'polypeptide(L)'
;MFKTAQNNQRLYYFLLNYTAKGIVKHAEVDVLSNEAAAFPFAHVSVLVSTEHSDFMEKFMMARFVKKCPYVLPRYYARLSNQNINDLRKKMGYKQNEEEDAYFKRMCAILALYCAIMQTVPLIPNRINPYSMDHAWIWLARLLNLPPQKITPFLLYTFLKVAGAQVVQVYKGQATKILYVIFKAYVHQPPPEIKALLTSSPAAMSRLKTFLEDASRKGFIEPEGSVPK
;
A
#
# COMPACT_ATOMS: atom_id res chain seq x y z
N MET A 1 -1.99 43.94 5.45
CA MET A 1 -1.72 43.13 4.26
C MET A 1 -1.06 41.77 4.55
N PHE A 2 -0.21 41.61 5.58
CA PHE A 2 0.44 40.31 5.89
C PHE A 2 -0.48 39.21 6.48
N LYS A 3 -1.63 39.55 7.10
CA LYS A 3 -2.61 38.55 7.58
C LYS A 3 -3.36 37.84 6.44
N THR A 4 -3.55 38.48 5.29
CA THR A 4 -4.34 37.95 4.17
C THR A 4 -3.57 36.90 3.36
N ALA A 5 -2.26 37.08 3.18
CA ALA A 5 -1.39 36.10 2.52
C ALA A 5 -1.19 34.82 3.37
N GLN A 6 -0.99 34.97 4.69
CA GLN A 6 -0.94 33.82 5.61
C GLN A 6 -2.29 33.09 5.72
N ASN A 7 -3.42 33.80 5.64
CA ASN A 7 -4.74 33.17 5.61
C ASN A 7 -4.97 32.33 4.35
N ASN A 8 -4.51 32.80 3.18
CA ASN A 8 -4.56 32.02 1.94
C ASN A 8 -3.70 30.75 2.02
N GLN A 9 -2.50 30.82 2.61
CA GLN A 9 -1.65 29.64 2.77
C GLN A 9 -2.21 28.62 3.78
N ARG A 10 -2.73 29.09 4.92
CA ARG A 10 -3.37 28.22 5.91
C ARG A 10 -4.62 27.54 5.34
N LEU A 11 -5.44 28.28 4.61
CA LEU A 11 -6.61 27.72 3.93
C LEU A 11 -6.21 26.70 2.88
N TYR A 12 -5.20 27.01 2.05
CA TYR A 12 -4.66 26.09 1.06
C TYR A 12 -4.22 24.76 1.69
N TYR A 13 -3.38 24.81 2.73
CA TYR A 13 -2.94 23.60 3.44
C TYR A 13 -4.06 22.88 4.19
N PHE A 14 -5.05 23.62 4.70
CA PHE A 14 -6.25 23.02 5.26
C PHE A 14 -7.01 22.20 4.20
N LEU A 15 -7.19 22.75 2.99
CA LEU A 15 -7.87 22.06 1.89
C LEU A 15 -7.09 20.83 1.42
N LEU A 16 -5.77 20.93 1.21
CA LEU A 16 -4.93 19.77 0.88
C LEU A 16 -5.05 18.66 1.94
N ASN A 17 -4.96 19.04 3.21
CA ASN A 17 -5.11 18.11 4.32
C ASN A 17 -6.51 17.49 4.41
N TYR A 18 -7.56 18.26 4.13
CA TYR A 18 -8.95 17.81 4.12
C TYR A 18 -9.18 16.81 2.99
N THR A 19 -8.72 17.12 1.78
CA THR A 19 -8.78 16.23 0.62
C THR A 19 -8.03 14.93 0.88
N ALA A 20 -6.78 15.00 1.36
CA ALA A 20 -6.00 13.80 1.69
C ALA A 20 -6.67 12.94 2.77
N LYS A 21 -7.27 13.56 3.79
CA LYS A 21 -8.05 12.86 4.81
C LYS A 21 -9.28 12.17 4.21
N GLY A 22 -9.98 12.84 3.30
CA GLY A 22 -11.15 12.30 2.60
C GLY A 22 -10.78 11.05 1.80
N ILE A 23 -9.77 11.15 0.94
CA ILE A 23 -9.30 10.05 0.10
C ILE A 23 -8.92 8.81 0.93
N VAL A 24 -8.08 8.96 1.97
CA VAL A 24 -7.68 7.82 2.81
C VAL A 24 -8.85 7.27 3.61
N LYS A 25 -9.82 8.10 4.02
CA LYS A 25 -11.05 7.62 4.68
C LYS A 25 -11.90 6.79 3.72
N HIS A 26 -12.03 7.20 2.47
CA HIS A 26 -12.76 6.43 1.45
C HIS A 26 -12.07 5.10 1.13
N ALA A 27 -10.74 5.03 1.18
CA ALA A 27 -10.04 3.75 1.07
C ALA A 27 -10.46 2.73 2.14
N GLU A 28 -10.76 3.18 3.36
CA GLU A 28 -11.23 2.30 4.44
C GLU A 28 -12.66 1.77 4.24
N VAL A 29 -13.41 2.27 3.24
CA VAL A 29 -14.82 1.92 3.00
C VAL A 29 -15.00 1.37 1.59
N ASP A 30 -14.67 2.16 0.57
CA ASP A 30 -14.96 1.87 -0.83
C ASP A 30 -13.96 0.86 -1.39
N VAL A 31 -12.65 1.08 -1.16
CA VAL A 31 -11.59 0.16 -1.60
C VAL A 31 -11.65 -1.17 -0.84
N LEU A 32 -12.07 -1.12 0.43
CA LEU A 32 -12.32 -2.31 1.24
C LEU A 32 -13.45 -3.17 0.66
N SER A 33 -14.48 -2.54 0.10
CA SER A 33 -15.63 -3.22 -0.49
C SER A 33 -15.37 -3.67 -1.93
N ASN A 34 -14.68 -2.84 -2.70
CA ASN A 34 -14.29 -3.09 -4.08
C ASN A 34 -12.89 -2.52 -4.34
N GLU A 35 -11.91 -3.41 -4.54
CA GLU A 35 -10.50 -3.00 -4.73
C GLU A 35 -10.30 -2.10 -5.96
N ALA A 36 -11.11 -2.26 -7.02
CA ALA A 36 -11.05 -1.43 -8.22
C ALA A 36 -11.38 0.05 -7.94
N ALA A 37 -12.10 0.34 -6.85
CA ALA A 37 -12.35 1.72 -6.39
C ALA A 37 -11.07 2.46 -6.00
N ALA A 38 -9.93 1.77 -5.85
CA ALA A 38 -8.64 2.40 -5.57
C ALA A 38 -8.19 3.33 -6.70
N PHE A 39 -8.48 2.99 -7.96
CA PHE A 39 -7.93 3.71 -9.12
C PHE A 39 -8.53 5.10 -9.34
N PRO A 40 -9.86 5.32 -9.24
CA PRO A 40 -10.41 6.67 -9.26
C PRO A 40 -9.77 7.59 -8.22
N PHE A 41 -9.58 7.11 -6.98
CA PHE A 41 -8.90 7.88 -5.94
C PHE A 41 -7.41 8.09 -6.24
N ALA A 42 -6.75 7.10 -6.86
CA ALA A 42 -5.36 7.21 -7.29
C ALA A 42 -5.18 8.26 -8.39
N HIS A 43 -6.03 8.28 -9.42
CA HIS A 43 -6.02 9.30 -10.47
C HIS A 43 -6.22 10.71 -9.91
N VAL A 44 -7.19 10.90 -9.01
CA VAL A 44 -7.38 12.20 -8.34
C VAL A 44 -6.14 12.56 -7.53
N SER A 45 -5.56 11.61 -6.80
CA SER A 45 -4.36 11.86 -5.99
C SER A 45 -3.17 12.28 -6.84
N VAL A 46 -2.94 11.61 -7.96
CA VAL A 46 -1.87 11.93 -8.91
C VAL A 46 -2.12 13.31 -9.55
N LEU A 47 -3.35 13.58 -10.02
CA LEU A 47 -3.72 14.86 -10.63
C LEU A 47 -3.53 16.05 -9.68
N VAL A 48 -3.95 15.92 -8.43
CA VAL A 48 -3.74 16.96 -7.41
C VAL A 48 -2.25 17.12 -7.13
N SER A 49 -1.50 16.02 -7.07
CA SER A 49 -0.05 16.05 -6.82
C SER A 49 0.76 16.69 -7.94
N THR A 50 0.29 16.61 -9.20
CA THR A 50 0.97 17.26 -10.33
C THR A 50 0.87 18.78 -10.28
N GLU A 51 -0.18 19.32 -9.67
CA GLU A 51 -0.39 20.78 -9.52
C GLU A 51 0.03 21.29 -8.13
N HIS A 52 0.07 20.41 -7.13
CA HIS A 52 0.34 20.71 -5.74
C HIS A 52 1.36 19.72 -5.18
N SER A 53 2.65 20.00 -5.36
CA SER A 53 3.76 19.12 -4.96
C SER A 53 3.73 18.70 -3.48
N ASP A 54 3.25 19.59 -2.60
CA ASP A 54 3.10 19.31 -1.17
C ASP A 54 2.05 18.22 -0.86
N PHE A 55 1.09 17.97 -1.77
CA PHE A 55 -0.06 17.10 -1.51
C PHE A 55 0.34 15.66 -1.19
N MET A 56 1.16 15.04 -2.04
CA MET A 56 1.55 13.64 -1.84
C MET A 56 2.47 13.48 -0.62
N GLU A 57 3.59 14.19 -0.62
CA GLU A 57 4.65 14.01 0.38
C GLU A 57 4.25 14.48 1.79
N LYS A 58 3.58 15.63 1.92
CA LYS A 58 3.28 16.21 3.24
C LYS A 58 1.95 15.76 3.79
N PHE A 59 0.93 15.59 2.94
CA PHE A 59 -0.44 15.34 3.39
C PHE A 59 -0.85 13.88 3.21
N MET A 60 -0.75 13.32 2.00
CA MET A 60 -1.15 11.92 1.75
C MET A 60 -0.29 10.95 2.55
N MET A 61 1.04 11.07 2.51
CA MET A 61 1.94 10.18 3.27
C MET A 61 1.71 10.28 4.77
N ALA A 62 1.47 11.48 5.32
CA ALA A 62 1.13 11.63 6.74
C ALA A 62 -0.19 10.92 7.09
N ARG A 63 -1.19 10.95 6.20
CA ARG A 63 -2.46 10.22 6.37
C ARG A 63 -2.28 8.72 6.26
N PHE A 64 -1.53 8.26 5.26
CA PHE A 64 -1.20 6.85 5.06
C PHE A 64 -0.49 6.28 6.27
N VAL A 65 0.65 6.83 6.67
CA VAL A 65 1.46 6.30 7.78
C VAL A 65 0.67 6.30 9.10
N LYS A 66 -0.15 7.33 9.33
CA LYS A 66 -1.02 7.38 10.51
C LYS A 66 -2.07 6.28 10.54
N LYS A 67 -2.61 5.88 9.38
CA LYS A 67 -3.77 4.98 9.25
C LYS A 67 -3.39 3.53 8.94
N CYS A 68 -2.34 3.35 8.17
CA CYS A 68 -1.74 2.09 7.77
C CYS A 68 -0.23 2.24 7.87
N PRO A 69 0.38 1.86 9.01
CA PRO A 69 1.81 2.03 9.21
C PRO A 69 2.62 1.26 8.17
N TYR A 70 2.07 0.19 7.60
CA TYR A 70 2.69 -0.69 6.62
C TYR A 70 2.92 -0.05 5.24
N VAL A 71 2.36 1.14 4.98
CA VAL A 71 2.76 1.97 3.83
C VAL A 71 4.25 2.34 3.93
N LEU A 72 4.80 2.42 5.13
CA LEU A 72 6.24 2.30 5.35
C LEU A 72 6.48 0.89 5.92
N PRO A 73 7.14 -0.03 5.21
CA PRO A 73 7.35 -1.39 5.69
C PRO A 73 8.07 -1.37 7.05
N ARG A 74 7.29 -1.46 8.12
CA ARG A 74 7.73 -1.32 9.51
C ARG A 74 6.78 -2.12 10.38
N TYR A 75 7.35 -2.96 11.23
CA TYR A 75 6.61 -3.64 12.27
C TYR A 75 6.85 -2.99 13.63
N TYR A 76 5.84 -3.04 14.49
CA TYR A 76 5.94 -2.59 15.86
C TYR A 76 6.21 -3.78 16.76
N ALA A 77 7.36 -3.77 17.44
CA ALA A 77 7.63 -4.70 18.51
C ALA A 77 6.94 -4.22 19.80
N ARG A 78 6.40 -5.17 20.57
CA ARG A 78 5.88 -4.90 21.91
C ARG A 78 7.05 -4.67 22.86
N LEU A 79 7.05 -3.55 23.59
CA LEU A 79 7.98 -3.34 24.70
C LEU A 79 7.48 -4.11 25.93
N SER A 80 8.39 -4.59 26.78
CA SER A 80 8.10 -5.42 27.96
C SER A 80 7.01 -4.84 28.86
N ASN A 81 7.00 -3.53 29.08
CA ASN A 81 6.05 -2.84 29.95
C ASN A 81 4.88 -2.17 29.21
N GLN A 82 4.72 -2.42 27.91
CA GLN A 82 3.68 -1.75 27.11
C GLN A 82 2.35 -2.49 27.18
N ASN A 83 1.28 -1.73 27.47
CA ASN A 83 -0.09 -2.20 27.36
C ASN A 83 -0.42 -2.58 25.90
N ILE A 84 -1.06 -3.72 25.71
CA ILE A 84 -1.44 -4.22 24.39
C ILE A 84 -2.37 -3.25 23.64
N ASN A 85 -3.23 -2.52 24.37
CA ASN A 85 -4.14 -1.53 23.79
C ASN A 85 -3.38 -0.31 23.24
N ASP A 86 -2.31 0.12 23.92
CA ASP A 86 -1.46 1.20 23.43
C ASP A 86 -0.67 0.78 22.19
N LEU A 87 -0.21 -0.47 22.15
CA LEU A 87 0.43 -1.05 20.97
C LEU A 87 -0.55 -1.12 19.80
N ARG A 88 -1.76 -1.65 20.01
CA ARG A 88 -2.82 -1.71 18.98
C ARG A 88 -3.16 -0.32 18.45
N LYS A 89 -3.32 0.67 19.33
CA LYS A 89 -3.55 2.07 18.93
C LYS A 89 -2.39 2.62 18.09
N LYS A 90 -1.14 2.33 18.46
CA LYS A 90 0.07 2.72 17.71
C LYS A 90 0.17 2.03 16.34
N MET A 91 -0.27 0.77 16.25
CA MET A 91 -0.40 0.02 15.00
C MET A 91 -1.59 0.50 14.13
N GLY A 92 -2.43 1.40 14.64
CA GLY A 92 -3.56 1.96 13.92
C GLY A 92 -4.85 1.14 14.02
N TYR A 93 -4.97 0.23 14.98
CA TYR A 93 -6.26 -0.42 15.28
C TYR A 93 -7.31 0.60 15.70
N LYS A 94 -8.55 0.37 15.27
CA LYS A 94 -9.73 1.03 15.82
C LYS A 94 -10.15 0.36 17.14
N GLN A 95 -10.95 1.08 17.93
CA GLN A 95 -11.50 0.52 19.17
C GLN A 95 -12.36 -0.70 18.84
N ASN A 96 -12.17 -1.79 19.58
CA ASN A 96 -12.88 -3.07 19.41
C ASN A 96 -12.79 -3.65 17.98
N GLU A 97 -11.70 -3.38 17.25
CA GLU A 97 -11.49 -3.91 15.91
C GLU A 97 -10.79 -5.26 15.97
N GLU A 98 -11.45 -6.30 15.44
CA GLU A 98 -10.91 -7.65 15.30
C GLU A 98 -9.74 -7.70 14.31
N GLU A 99 -8.84 -8.67 14.49
CA GLU A 99 -7.61 -8.81 13.71
C GLU A 99 -7.88 -8.93 12.19
N ASP A 100 -8.88 -9.72 11.80
CA ASP A 100 -9.25 -9.88 10.39
C ASP A 100 -9.79 -8.59 9.76
N ALA A 101 -10.62 -7.85 10.51
CA ALA A 101 -11.15 -6.57 10.06
C ALA A 101 -10.02 -5.53 9.91
N TYR A 102 -9.08 -5.53 10.85
CA TYR A 102 -7.87 -4.71 10.80
C TYR A 102 -7.03 -5.04 9.56
N PHE A 103 -6.69 -6.31 9.31
CA PHE A 103 -5.89 -6.71 8.14
C PHE A 103 -6.54 -6.32 6.82
N LYS A 104 -7.86 -6.54 6.67
CA LYS A 104 -8.58 -6.12 5.46
C LYS A 104 -8.51 -4.61 5.26
N ARG A 105 -8.67 -3.81 6.32
CA ARG A 105 -8.54 -2.35 6.25
C ARG A 105 -7.12 -1.89 5.90
N MET A 106 -6.09 -2.53 6.46
CA MET A 106 -4.70 -2.25 6.10
C MET A 106 -4.43 -2.52 4.62
N CYS A 107 -4.91 -3.67 4.11
CA CYS A 107 -4.81 -4.02 2.69
C CYS A 107 -5.57 -3.03 1.80
N ALA A 108 -6.75 -2.56 2.18
CA ALA A 108 -7.49 -1.59 1.40
C ALA A 108 -6.74 -0.25 1.27
N ILE A 109 -6.15 0.23 2.37
CA ILE A 109 -5.31 1.45 2.35
C ILE A 109 -4.04 1.21 1.53
N LEU A 110 -3.40 0.04 1.67
CA LEU A 110 -2.22 -0.32 0.88
C LEU A 110 -2.54 -0.43 -0.61
N ALA A 111 -3.72 -0.95 -0.99
CA ALA A 111 -4.16 -1.05 -2.37
C ALA A 111 -4.28 0.34 -3.01
N LEU A 112 -4.85 1.32 -2.30
CA LEU A 112 -4.85 2.72 -2.75
C LEU A 112 -3.42 3.26 -2.93
N TYR A 113 -2.54 3.01 -1.95
CA TYR A 113 -1.15 3.44 -2.02
C TYR A 113 -0.41 2.84 -3.25
N CYS A 114 -0.61 1.55 -3.52
CA CYS A 114 -0.08 0.86 -4.69
C CYS A 114 -0.68 1.40 -6.00
N ALA A 115 -1.99 1.66 -6.02
CA ALA A 115 -2.66 2.24 -7.17
C ALA A 115 -2.06 3.61 -7.52
N ILE A 116 -1.84 4.49 -6.53
CA ILE A 116 -1.19 5.79 -6.74
C ILE A 116 0.17 5.63 -7.42
N MET A 117 1.01 4.69 -7.01
CA MET A 117 2.36 4.54 -7.56
C MET A 117 2.41 4.11 -9.03
N GLN A 118 1.46 3.29 -9.46
CA GLN A 118 1.40 2.81 -10.85
C GLN A 118 0.53 3.67 -11.76
N THR A 119 -0.30 4.56 -11.21
CA THR A 119 -1.19 5.39 -12.00
C THR A 119 -0.40 6.29 -12.95
N VAL A 120 -0.73 6.19 -14.24
CA VAL A 120 -0.28 7.12 -15.28
C VAL A 120 -1.18 8.36 -15.25
N PRO A 121 -0.62 9.58 -15.23
CA PRO A 121 -1.43 10.80 -15.26
C PRO A 121 -2.31 10.88 -16.51
N LEU A 122 -3.56 11.33 -16.32
CA LEU A 122 -4.53 11.53 -17.41
C LEU A 122 -4.14 12.68 -18.35
N ILE A 123 -3.43 13.68 -17.82
CA ILE A 123 -2.99 14.83 -18.59
C ILE A 123 -1.73 14.44 -19.38
N PRO A 124 -1.73 14.60 -20.73
CA PRO A 124 -0.56 14.32 -21.55
C PRO A 124 0.68 15.07 -21.06
N ASN A 125 1.84 14.42 -21.14
CA ASN A 125 3.14 14.97 -20.72
C ASN A 125 3.28 15.29 -19.22
N ARG A 126 2.32 14.91 -18.37
CA ARG A 126 2.53 14.91 -16.92
C ARG A 126 3.16 13.60 -16.48
N ILE A 127 4.01 13.69 -15.47
CA ILE A 127 4.67 12.55 -14.82
C ILE A 127 4.05 12.39 -13.44
N ASN A 128 3.82 11.14 -13.02
CA ASN A 128 3.39 10.87 -11.66
C ASN A 128 4.54 11.22 -10.69
N PRO A 129 4.37 12.20 -9.78
CA PRO A 129 5.45 12.62 -8.88
C PRO A 129 5.79 11.56 -7.82
N TYR A 130 4.94 10.53 -7.65
CA TYR A 130 5.14 9.45 -6.69
C TYR A 130 4.96 8.11 -7.39
N SER A 131 5.95 7.74 -8.20
CA SER A 131 5.85 6.66 -9.20
C SER A 131 6.35 5.30 -8.69
N MET A 132 6.64 4.39 -9.63
CA MET A 132 7.06 3.01 -9.36
C MET A 132 8.37 2.86 -8.61
N ASP A 133 9.23 3.89 -8.59
CA ASP A 133 10.45 3.93 -7.77
C ASP A 133 10.14 3.70 -6.28
N HIS A 134 9.05 4.30 -5.79
CA HIS A 134 8.57 4.11 -4.43
C HIS A 134 8.02 2.70 -4.21
N ALA A 135 7.42 2.09 -5.23
CA ALA A 135 6.91 0.73 -5.17
C ALA A 135 8.06 -0.29 -5.06
N TRP A 136 9.14 -0.07 -5.81
CA TRP A 136 10.35 -0.89 -5.72
C TRP A 136 11.00 -0.80 -4.33
N ILE A 137 11.15 0.43 -3.81
CA ILE A 137 11.68 0.66 -2.46
C ILE A 137 10.81 -0.03 -1.41
N TRP A 138 9.49 0.09 -1.53
CA TRP A 138 8.55 -0.55 -0.62
C TRP A 138 8.68 -2.07 -0.63
N LEU A 139 8.70 -2.69 -1.81
CA LEU A 139 8.81 -4.14 -1.95
C LEU A 139 10.14 -4.65 -1.37
N ALA A 140 11.26 -4.02 -1.74
CA ALA A 140 12.57 -4.39 -1.23
C ALA A 140 12.66 -4.26 0.30
N ARG A 141 12.10 -3.18 0.87
CA ARG A 141 12.05 -2.99 2.33
C ARG A 141 11.19 -4.04 3.01
N LEU A 142 10.01 -4.38 2.47
CA LEU A 142 9.14 -5.42 3.03
C LEU A 142 9.85 -6.79 3.08
N LEU A 143 10.51 -7.18 1.98
CA LEU A 143 11.17 -8.48 1.88
C LEU A 143 12.41 -8.61 2.77
N ASN A 144 13.00 -7.48 3.19
CA ASN A 144 14.13 -7.45 4.12
C ASN A 144 13.70 -7.43 5.60
N LEU A 145 12.39 -7.48 5.90
CA LEU A 145 11.88 -7.59 7.27
C LEU A 145 11.60 -9.05 7.65
N PRO A 146 11.74 -9.41 8.93
CA PRO A 146 11.26 -10.70 9.41
C PRO A 146 9.73 -10.78 9.22
N PRO A 147 9.22 -11.79 8.52
CA PRO A 147 7.81 -11.86 8.16
C PRO A 147 6.93 -12.03 9.41
N GLN A 148 5.79 -11.33 9.42
CA GLN A 148 4.76 -11.40 10.45
C GLN A 148 3.43 -11.87 9.85
N LYS A 149 2.43 -12.11 10.71
CA LYS A 149 1.09 -12.55 10.30
C LYS A 149 0.48 -11.74 9.14
N ILE A 150 0.69 -10.42 9.15
CA ILE A 150 0.15 -9.53 8.11
C ILE A 150 0.96 -9.56 6.80
N THR A 151 2.24 -9.93 6.82
CA THR A 151 3.14 -9.87 5.66
C THR A 151 2.59 -10.56 4.40
N PRO A 152 2.05 -11.79 4.45
CA PRO A 152 1.48 -12.42 3.24
C PRO A 152 0.28 -11.65 2.68
N PHE A 153 -0.52 -10.99 3.53
CA PHE A 153 -1.60 -10.13 3.07
C PHE A 153 -1.07 -8.88 2.35
N LEU A 154 -0.06 -8.21 2.91
CA LEU A 154 0.54 -7.02 2.32
C LEU A 154 1.21 -7.34 0.98
N LEU A 155 1.97 -8.43 0.93
CA LEU A 155 2.67 -8.86 -0.28
C LEU A 155 1.68 -9.26 -1.38
N TYR A 156 0.63 -10.01 -1.03
CA TYR A 156 -0.45 -10.34 -1.96
C TYR A 156 -1.11 -9.08 -2.52
N THR A 157 -1.52 -8.14 -1.66
CA THR A 157 -2.17 -6.89 -2.09
C THR A 157 -1.24 -6.06 -2.99
N PHE A 158 0.03 -5.92 -2.62
CA PHE A 158 0.99 -5.19 -3.44
C PHE A 158 1.16 -5.82 -4.83
N LEU A 159 1.38 -7.13 -4.90
CA LEU A 159 1.61 -7.81 -6.18
C LEU A 159 0.36 -7.86 -7.05
N LYS A 160 -0.82 -7.98 -6.43
CA LYS A 160 -2.10 -7.94 -7.15
C LYS A 160 -2.35 -6.56 -7.78
N VAL A 161 -2.03 -5.49 -7.07
CA VAL A 161 -2.28 -4.13 -7.55
C VAL A 161 -1.14 -3.68 -8.46
N ALA A 162 0.12 -3.69 -8.02
CA ALA A 162 1.23 -3.09 -8.76
C ALA A 162 2.18 -4.11 -9.45
N GLY A 163 1.92 -5.41 -9.34
CA GLY A 163 2.85 -6.44 -9.80
C GLY A 163 3.13 -6.42 -11.30
N ALA A 164 2.09 -6.20 -12.11
CA ALA A 164 2.22 -6.09 -13.56
C ALA A 164 3.10 -4.89 -13.96
N GLN A 165 2.83 -3.72 -13.37
CA GLN A 165 3.64 -2.52 -13.58
C GLN A 165 5.09 -2.69 -13.10
N VAL A 166 5.34 -3.40 -11.98
CA VAL A 166 6.71 -3.71 -11.52
C VAL A 166 7.47 -4.53 -12.57
N VAL A 167 6.83 -5.55 -13.15
CA VAL A 167 7.44 -6.37 -14.21
C VAL A 167 7.72 -5.53 -15.45
N GLN A 168 6.79 -4.68 -15.85
CA GLN A 168 6.93 -3.82 -17.02
C GLN A 168 8.10 -2.83 -16.88
N VAL A 169 8.20 -2.16 -15.73
CA VAL A 169 9.20 -1.11 -15.48
C VAL A 169 10.59 -1.69 -15.21
N TYR A 170 10.70 -2.74 -14.39
CA TYR A 170 12.00 -3.24 -13.89
C TYR A 170 12.51 -4.49 -14.60
N LYS A 171 11.69 -5.14 -15.44
CA LYS A 171 12.09 -6.24 -16.34
C LYS A 171 12.91 -7.31 -15.62
N GLY A 172 14.17 -7.52 -16.00
CA GLY A 172 15.04 -8.54 -15.41
C GLY A 172 15.26 -8.38 -13.89
N GLN A 173 15.22 -7.17 -13.35
CA GLN A 173 15.29 -6.99 -11.89
C GLN A 173 14.00 -7.45 -11.22
N ALA A 174 12.83 -7.20 -11.83
CA ALA A 174 11.56 -7.74 -11.35
C ALA A 174 11.59 -9.28 -11.35
N THR A 175 12.15 -9.92 -12.38
CA THR A 175 12.30 -11.38 -12.41
C THR A 175 13.11 -11.90 -11.21
N LYS A 176 14.21 -11.22 -10.85
CA LYS A 176 15.05 -11.62 -9.71
C LYS A 176 14.30 -11.51 -8.38
N ILE A 177 13.61 -10.41 -8.12
CA ILE A 177 12.90 -10.23 -6.85
C ILE A 177 11.69 -11.17 -6.76
N LEU A 178 10.99 -11.40 -7.86
CA LEU A 178 9.90 -12.37 -7.95
C LEU A 178 10.39 -13.81 -7.74
N TYR A 179 11.58 -14.17 -8.25
CA TYR A 179 12.19 -15.47 -7.97
C TYR A 179 12.47 -15.64 -6.46
N VAL A 180 12.99 -14.61 -5.79
CA VAL A 180 13.20 -14.65 -4.33
C VAL A 180 11.88 -14.87 -3.60
N ILE A 181 10.82 -14.15 -3.98
CA ILE A 181 9.47 -14.33 -3.42
C ILE A 181 8.96 -15.75 -3.66
N PHE A 182 9.04 -16.24 -4.90
CA PHE A 182 8.53 -17.56 -5.27
C PHE A 182 9.27 -18.67 -4.52
N LYS A 183 10.61 -18.57 -4.44
CA LYS A 183 11.43 -19.49 -3.66
C LYS A 183 11.02 -19.49 -2.19
N ALA A 184 10.84 -18.33 -1.57
CA ALA A 184 10.54 -18.21 -0.15
C ALA A 184 9.10 -18.59 0.23
N TYR A 185 8.12 -18.41 -0.66
CA TYR A 185 6.69 -18.64 -0.34
C TYR A 185 6.09 -19.90 -0.98
N VAL A 186 6.70 -20.44 -2.04
CA VAL A 186 6.16 -21.59 -2.79
C VAL A 186 7.05 -22.82 -2.71
N HIS A 187 8.35 -22.68 -3.00
CA HIS A 187 9.25 -23.84 -3.18
C HIS A 187 10.00 -24.27 -1.93
N GLN A 188 10.71 -23.35 -1.28
CA GLN A 188 11.60 -23.63 -0.17
C GLN A 188 11.40 -22.60 0.95
N PRO A 189 10.27 -22.67 1.69
CA PRO A 189 10.01 -21.68 2.71
C PRO A 189 11.00 -21.77 3.87
N PRO A 190 11.64 -20.65 4.27
CA PRO A 190 12.48 -20.63 5.47
C PRO A 190 11.62 -20.79 6.73
N PRO A 191 12.22 -21.10 7.90
CA PRO A 191 11.49 -21.35 9.14
C PRO A 191 10.50 -20.25 9.52
N GLU A 192 10.85 -18.97 9.32
CA GLU A 192 9.97 -17.85 9.68
C GLU A 192 8.70 -17.83 8.81
N ILE A 193 8.81 -18.20 7.53
CA ILE A 193 7.65 -18.31 6.62
C ILE A 193 6.84 -19.57 6.90
N LYS A 194 7.49 -20.69 7.26
CA LYS A 194 6.78 -21.91 7.67
C LYS A 194 5.88 -21.68 8.88
N ALA A 195 6.34 -20.88 9.85
CA ALA A 195 5.52 -20.51 11.01
C ALA A 195 4.20 -19.81 10.62
N LEU A 196 4.18 -19.08 9.49
CA LEU A 196 2.98 -18.43 8.98
C LEU A 196 1.92 -19.40 8.45
N LEU A 197 2.27 -20.63 8.11
CA LEU A 197 1.29 -21.65 7.70
C LEU A 197 0.36 -22.00 8.86
N THR A 198 0.82 -21.88 10.11
CA THR A 198 -0.01 -22.08 11.29
C THR A 198 -0.64 -20.78 11.76
N SER A 199 0.11 -19.67 11.76
CA SER A 199 -0.39 -18.40 12.32
C SER A 199 -1.29 -17.60 11.37
N SER A 200 -1.20 -17.83 10.05
CA SER A 200 -1.94 -17.11 9.00
C SER A 200 -2.21 -17.98 7.76
N PRO A 201 -2.85 -19.17 7.92
CA PRO A 201 -3.00 -20.17 6.85
C PRO A 201 -3.73 -19.64 5.62
N ALA A 202 -4.83 -18.90 5.81
CA ALA A 202 -5.64 -18.38 4.70
C ALA A 202 -4.86 -17.40 3.81
N ALA A 203 -4.04 -16.54 4.41
CA ALA A 203 -3.21 -15.57 3.69
C ALA A 203 -2.09 -16.26 2.91
N MET A 204 -1.44 -17.23 3.54
CA MET A 204 -0.40 -18.04 2.91
C MET A 204 -0.94 -18.82 1.72
N SER A 205 -2.09 -19.48 1.88
CA SER A 205 -2.75 -20.20 0.79
C SER A 205 -3.08 -19.27 -0.37
N ARG A 206 -3.68 -18.10 -0.09
CA ARG A 206 -4.04 -17.13 -1.13
C ARG A 206 -2.81 -16.59 -1.87
N LEU A 207 -1.76 -16.22 -1.14
CA LEU A 207 -0.51 -15.73 -1.75
C LEU A 207 0.14 -16.82 -2.60
N LYS A 208 0.21 -18.06 -2.10
CA LYS A 208 0.80 -19.18 -2.84
C LYS A 208 0.07 -19.43 -4.16
N THR A 209 -1.26 -19.56 -4.12
CA THR A 209 -2.07 -19.77 -5.33
C THR A 209 -1.88 -18.63 -6.33
N PHE A 210 -1.89 -17.38 -5.84
CA PHE A 210 -1.69 -16.22 -6.70
C PHE A 210 -0.30 -16.20 -7.36
N LEU A 211 0.75 -16.55 -6.62
CA LEU A 211 2.10 -16.66 -7.16
C LEU A 211 2.22 -17.78 -8.20
N GLU A 212 1.61 -18.94 -7.94
CA GLU A 212 1.57 -20.07 -8.89
C GLU A 212 0.84 -19.68 -10.18
N ASP A 213 -0.30 -18.99 -10.09
CA ASP A 213 -1.02 -18.48 -11.25
C ASP A 213 -0.20 -17.44 -12.02
N ALA A 214 0.43 -16.49 -11.32
CA ALA A 214 1.28 -15.48 -11.93
C ALA A 214 2.51 -16.10 -12.62
N SER A 215 3.04 -17.22 -12.10
CA SER A 215 4.16 -17.93 -12.73
C SER A 215 3.79 -18.56 -14.07
N ARG A 216 2.51 -18.92 -14.26
CA ARG A 216 1.99 -19.56 -15.48
C ARG A 216 1.47 -18.54 -16.50
N LYS A 217 0.76 -17.51 -16.02
CA LYS A 217 0.00 -16.58 -16.86
C LYS A 217 0.63 -15.18 -16.96
N GLY A 218 1.62 -14.89 -16.13
CA GLY A 218 2.09 -13.53 -15.89
C GLY A 218 1.19 -12.77 -14.90
N PHE A 219 1.64 -11.59 -14.49
CA PHE A 219 0.81 -10.66 -13.70
C PHE A 219 -0.21 -9.99 -14.61
N ILE A 220 -1.47 -9.96 -14.15
CA ILE A 220 -2.57 -9.33 -14.86
C ILE A 220 -2.71 -7.90 -14.35
N GLU A 221 -2.94 -6.95 -15.25
CA GLU A 221 -3.25 -5.57 -14.87
C GLU A 221 -4.52 -5.53 -14.02
N PRO A 222 -4.52 -4.80 -12.90
CA PRO A 222 -5.69 -4.73 -12.03
C PRO A 222 -6.82 -3.96 -12.69
N GLU A 223 -8.04 -4.36 -12.40
CA GLU A 223 -9.25 -3.72 -12.91
C GLU A 223 -9.29 -2.24 -12.52
N GLY A 224 -9.57 -1.36 -13.50
CA GLY A 224 -9.67 0.08 -13.30
C GLY A 224 -8.35 0.86 -13.41
N SER A 225 -7.21 0.18 -13.59
CA SER A 225 -5.89 0.84 -13.77
C SER A 225 -5.77 1.72 -15.00
N VAL A 226 -6.48 1.37 -16.08
CA VAL A 226 -6.56 2.16 -17.29
C VAL A 226 -7.95 2.80 -17.35
N PRO A 227 -8.04 4.14 -17.31
CA PRO A 227 -9.30 4.83 -17.53
C PRO A 227 -9.80 4.54 -18.95
N LYS A 228 -11.03 4.04 -19.05
CA LYS A 228 -11.72 3.80 -20.33
C LYS A 228 -12.28 5.10 -20.90
#